data_AF-A0A433TT53-F1
#
_entry.id   AF-A0A433TT53-F1
#
_cell.length_a   1.000
_cell.length_b   1.000
_cell.length_c   1.000
_cell.angle_alpha   90.00
_cell.angle_beta   90.00
_cell.angle_gamma   90.00
#
_symmetry.space_group_name_H-M   'P 1'
#
loop_
_entity.id
_entity.type
_entity.pdbx_description
1 polymer ?
#
loop_
_entity_poly.entity_id
_entity_poly.type
_entity_poly.pdbx_seq_one_letter_code
_entity_poly.pdbx_strand_id
1 'polypeptide(L)'
;EGGRLERELDYVRETIGEGSGTSYELVIQTQREGGPSLLTVDSVWLHYRSLLAATKIEVHVGGISWSFRDLCYAVDFPTTETYIDTILETILPCVIITPIDCFWEGSRLLGPDLPVATGGLAGMPDMITWSNLDPQSIIRQLQDINSMVQVDAMADV
;
A
#
# COMPACT_ATOMS: atom_id res chain seq x y z
N GLU A 1 -19.36 19.34 30.99
CA GLU A 1 -18.83 20.00 29.79
C GLU A 1 -17.90 21.14 30.22
N GLY A 2 -16.76 21.31 29.57
CA GLY A 2 -15.69 22.26 29.88
C GLY A 2 -14.32 21.63 30.26
N GLY A 3 -14.13 20.32 30.05
CA GLY A 3 -12.90 19.61 30.43
C GLY A 3 -11.70 19.88 29.51
N ARG A 4 -10.49 19.45 29.91
CA ARG A 4 -9.30 19.52 29.03
C ARG A 4 -9.50 18.71 27.75
N LEU A 5 -10.03 17.49 27.89
CA LEU A 5 -10.32 16.60 26.76
C LEU A 5 -11.26 17.26 25.74
N GLU A 6 -12.27 17.99 26.21
CA GLU A 6 -13.24 18.65 25.34
C GLU A 6 -12.59 19.78 24.56
N ARG A 7 -11.76 20.61 25.21
CA ARG A 7 -10.96 21.63 24.53
C ARG A 7 -9.98 21.05 23.51
N GLU A 8 -9.37 19.91 23.80
CA GLU A 8 -8.47 19.22 22.86
C GLU A 8 -9.25 18.65 21.67
N LEU A 9 -10.43 18.04 21.89
CA LEU A 9 -11.28 17.53 20.83
C LEU A 9 -11.82 18.64 19.93
N ASP A 10 -12.25 19.77 20.50
CA ASP A 10 -12.73 20.93 19.73
C ASP A 10 -11.58 21.53 18.91
N TYR A 11 -10.39 21.67 19.48
CA TYR A 11 -9.21 22.12 18.75
C TYR A 11 -8.87 21.19 17.57
N VAL A 12 -8.92 19.87 17.75
CA VAL A 12 -8.67 18.90 16.65
C VAL A 12 -9.75 19.01 15.58
N ARG A 13 -11.02 19.15 15.95
CA ARG A 13 -12.13 19.34 14.99
C ARG A 13 -11.99 20.63 14.20
N GLU A 14 -11.62 21.74 14.85
CA GLU A 14 -11.44 23.03 14.19
C GLU A 14 -10.21 23.06 13.27
N THR A 15 -9.11 22.40 13.66
CA THR A 15 -7.85 22.47 12.92
C THR A 15 -7.71 21.41 11.84
N ILE A 16 -8.21 20.19 12.07
CA ILE A 16 -8.04 19.05 11.16
C ILE A 16 -9.38 18.60 10.55
N GLY A 17 -10.51 18.95 11.15
CA GLY A 17 -11.86 18.59 10.69
C GLY A 17 -12.54 17.54 11.57
N GLU A 18 -13.87 17.51 11.56
CA GLU A 18 -14.63 16.47 12.25
C GLU A 18 -14.37 15.08 11.65
N GLY A 19 -14.04 14.11 12.50
CA GLY A 19 -13.72 12.76 12.06
C GLY A 19 -12.36 12.63 11.38
N SER A 20 -11.50 13.66 11.45
CA SER A 20 -10.13 13.61 10.96
C SER A 20 -9.37 12.42 11.57
N GLY A 21 -8.97 11.50 10.70
CA GLY A 21 -8.17 10.32 11.01
C GLY A 21 -8.38 9.24 9.95
N THR A 22 -7.47 8.29 9.87
CA THR A 22 -7.67 7.09 9.05
C THR A 22 -8.56 6.11 9.82
N SER A 23 -9.61 5.60 9.17
CA SER A 23 -10.38 4.47 9.70
C SER A 23 -9.62 3.17 9.44
N TYR A 24 -9.62 2.28 10.44
CA TYR A 24 -8.95 0.99 10.33
C TYR A 24 -9.97 -0.12 10.16
N GLU A 25 -9.83 -0.89 9.07
CA GLU A 25 -10.55 -2.13 8.88
C GLU A 25 -9.70 -3.30 9.37
N LEU A 26 -10.27 -4.16 10.23
CA LEU A 26 -9.53 -5.18 10.96
C LEU A 26 -9.97 -6.59 10.57
N VAL A 27 -9.01 -7.42 10.17
CA VAL A 27 -9.21 -8.86 9.93
C VAL A 27 -8.44 -9.66 10.97
N ILE A 28 -9.16 -10.34 11.87
CA ILE A 28 -8.55 -11.14 12.95
C ILE A 28 -8.85 -12.62 12.70
N GLN A 29 -7.79 -13.42 12.56
CA GLN A 29 -7.89 -14.87 12.51
C GLN A 29 -7.68 -15.46 13.91
N THR A 30 -8.65 -16.22 14.39
CA THR A 30 -8.59 -16.92 15.67
C THR A 30 -8.63 -18.43 15.46
N GLN A 31 -7.96 -19.17 16.35
CA GLN A 31 -8.14 -20.62 16.40
C GLN A 31 -9.54 -20.94 16.91
N ARG A 32 -10.07 -22.10 16.51
CA ARG A 32 -11.28 -22.65 17.14
C ARG A 32 -10.94 -23.11 18.56
N GLU A 33 -11.96 -23.20 19.41
CA GLU A 33 -11.79 -23.70 20.78
C GLU A 33 -11.17 -25.11 20.78
N GLY A 34 -10.09 -25.28 21.54
CA GLY A 34 -9.29 -26.53 21.54
C GLY A 34 -8.49 -26.81 20.26
N GLY A 35 -8.41 -25.86 19.33
CA GLY A 35 -7.72 -25.99 18.06
C GLY A 35 -6.18 -25.93 18.16
N PRO A 36 -5.47 -26.32 17.09
CA PRO A 36 -4.01 -26.22 17.03
C PRO A 36 -3.55 -24.75 16.91
N SER A 37 -2.26 -24.53 17.13
CA SER A 37 -1.61 -23.23 16.93
C SER A 37 -1.83 -22.68 15.52
N LEU A 38 -1.98 -21.36 15.41
CA LEU A 38 -2.08 -20.63 14.14
C LEU A 38 -0.72 -20.36 13.47
N LEU A 39 0.39 -20.68 14.13
CA LEU A 39 1.74 -20.51 13.56
C LEU A 39 2.11 -21.68 12.65
N THR A 40 1.22 -22.00 11.71
CA THR A 40 1.41 -23.04 10.69
C THR A 40 1.27 -22.42 9.30
N VAL A 41 1.95 -23.02 8.32
CA VAL A 41 1.87 -22.56 6.92
C VAL A 41 0.41 -22.48 6.45
N ASP A 42 -0.41 -23.49 6.75
CA ASP A 42 -1.82 -23.52 6.35
C ASP A 42 -2.64 -22.39 6.98
N SER A 43 -2.37 -22.07 8.25
CA SER A 43 -3.07 -20.99 8.96
C SER A 43 -2.68 -19.62 8.41
N VAL A 44 -1.39 -19.39 8.17
CA VAL A 44 -0.88 -18.14 7.57
C VAL A 44 -1.38 -18.01 6.13
N TRP A 45 -1.43 -19.11 5.37
CA TRP A 45 -1.97 -19.14 4.02
C TRP A 45 -3.47 -18.82 3.97
N LEU A 46 -4.25 -19.33 4.93
CA LEU A 46 -5.65 -18.95 5.08
C LEU A 46 -5.81 -17.45 5.36
N HIS A 47 -4.95 -16.88 6.21
CA HIS A 47 -4.95 -15.44 6.48
C HIS A 47 -4.65 -14.64 5.22
N TYR A 48 -3.59 -15.00 4.49
CA TYR A 48 -3.23 -14.39 3.21
C TYR A 48 -4.38 -14.45 2.20
N ARG A 49 -5.03 -15.61 2.02
CA ARG A 49 -6.17 -15.73 1.08
C ARG A 49 -7.36 -14.88 1.48
N SER A 50 -7.60 -14.72 2.79
CA SER A 50 -8.67 -13.88 3.31
C SER A 50 -8.39 -12.41 3.02
N LEU A 51 -7.16 -11.95 3.25
CA LEU A 51 -6.71 -10.60 2.92
C LEU A 51 -6.75 -10.35 1.41
N LEU A 52 -6.26 -11.28 0.59
CA LEU A 52 -6.29 -11.17 -0.87
C LEU A 52 -7.72 -11.09 -1.42
N ALA A 53 -8.68 -11.76 -0.76
CA ALA A 53 -10.09 -11.61 -1.13
C ALA A 53 -10.63 -10.23 -0.74
N ALA A 54 -10.23 -9.71 0.43
CA ALA A 54 -10.63 -8.39 0.89
C ALA A 54 -10.10 -7.26 -0.01
N THR A 55 -8.86 -7.36 -0.51
CA THR A 55 -8.28 -6.37 -1.42
C THR A 55 -8.93 -6.34 -2.81
N LYS A 56 -9.74 -7.35 -3.16
CA LYS A 56 -10.43 -7.47 -4.46
C LYS A 56 -11.92 -7.11 -4.40
N ILE A 57 -12.37 -6.55 -3.29
CA ILE A 57 -13.76 -6.12 -3.15
C ILE A 57 -13.99 -4.88 -4.02
N GLU A 58 -15.10 -4.90 -4.74
CA GLU A 58 -15.62 -3.76 -5.50
C GLU A 58 -17.09 -3.53 -5.11
N VAL A 59 -17.48 -2.26 -5.00
CA VAL A 59 -18.85 -1.84 -4.70
C VAL A 59 -19.36 -0.87 -5.77
N HIS A 60 -20.64 -0.97 -6.12
CA HIS A 60 -21.24 -0.10 -7.13
C HIS A 60 -22.24 0.85 -6.47
N VAL A 61 -21.93 2.14 -6.45
CA VAL A 61 -22.73 3.18 -5.76
C VAL A 61 -22.82 4.40 -6.66
N GLY A 62 -24.05 4.89 -6.91
CA GLY A 62 -24.28 6.11 -7.68
C GLY A 62 -23.88 6.01 -9.16
N GLY A 63 -23.86 4.80 -9.74
CA GLY A 63 -23.43 4.58 -11.12
C GLY A 63 -21.91 4.47 -11.30
N ILE A 64 -21.14 4.53 -10.21
CA ILE A 64 -19.68 4.42 -10.20
C ILE A 64 -19.30 3.14 -9.43
N SER A 65 -18.35 2.39 -9.99
CA SER A 65 -17.73 1.27 -9.28
C SER A 65 -16.51 1.77 -8.51
N TRP A 66 -16.41 1.38 -7.24
CA TRP A 66 -15.33 1.71 -6.33
C TRP A 66 -14.63 0.42 -5.92
N SER A 67 -13.34 0.32 -6.18
CA SER A 67 -12.46 -0.75 -5.73
C SER A 67 -11.89 -0.45 -4.34
N PHE A 68 -11.26 -1.46 -3.73
CA PHE A 68 -10.46 -1.26 -2.52
C PHE A 68 -9.42 -0.15 -2.67
N ARG A 69 -8.75 -0.06 -3.84
CA ARG A 69 -7.73 0.96 -4.11
C ARG A 69 -8.30 2.38 -4.11
N ASP A 70 -9.55 2.55 -4.55
CA ASP A 70 -10.19 3.88 -4.60
C ASP A 70 -10.58 4.41 -3.20
N LEU A 71 -10.61 3.53 -2.19
CA LEU A 71 -11.07 3.85 -0.83
C LEU A 71 -9.96 3.78 0.22
N CYS A 72 -8.87 3.08 -0.07
CA CYS A 72 -7.81 2.85 0.89
C CYS A 72 -6.99 4.11 1.18
N TYR A 73 -6.35 4.15 2.35
CA TYR A 73 -5.32 5.14 2.62
C TYR A 73 -4.03 4.73 1.90
N ALA A 74 -3.55 5.60 1.01
CA ALA A 74 -2.23 5.53 0.39
C ALA A 74 -1.38 6.71 0.88
N VAL A 75 -0.07 6.52 0.93
CA VAL A 75 0.86 7.58 1.33
C VAL A 75 1.08 8.53 0.15
N ASP A 76 1.01 9.83 0.40
CA ASP A 76 1.34 10.85 -0.59
C ASP A 76 2.85 10.96 -0.79
N PHE A 77 3.28 11.07 -2.05
CA PHE A 77 4.68 11.28 -2.42
C PHE A 77 4.85 12.64 -3.11
N PRO A 78 6.00 13.31 -2.92
CA PRO A 78 6.28 14.57 -3.62
C PRO A 78 6.39 14.32 -5.13
N THR A 79 5.68 15.12 -5.92
CA THR A 79 5.67 15.08 -7.38
C THR A 79 6.98 15.62 -7.95
N THR A 80 7.52 14.97 -8.98
CA THR A 80 8.81 15.32 -9.59
C THR A 80 8.70 15.92 -11.00
N GLU A 81 7.48 16.06 -11.55
CA GLU A 81 7.18 16.45 -12.93
C GLU A 81 7.88 15.55 -13.98
N THR A 82 8.10 14.28 -13.64
CA THR A 82 8.74 13.30 -14.54
C THR A 82 7.81 12.14 -14.88
N TYR A 83 8.15 11.35 -15.91
CA TYR A 83 7.42 10.12 -16.24
C TYR A 83 7.37 9.10 -15.08
N ILE A 84 8.27 9.24 -14.09
CA ILE A 84 8.28 8.41 -12.89
C ILE A 84 7.04 8.66 -12.04
N ASP A 85 6.48 9.89 -12.04
CA ASP A 85 5.28 10.20 -11.26
C ASP A 85 4.08 9.34 -11.67
N THR A 86 3.86 9.13 -12.98
CA THR A 86 2.78 8.26 -13.47
C THR A 86 2.98 6.80 -13.04
N ILE A 87 4.22 6.33 -12.99
CA ILE A 87 4.54 4.98 -12.50
C ILE A 87 4.25 4.90 -11.00
N LEU A 88 4.70 5.90 -10.23
CA LEU A 88 4.49 5.97 -8.78
C LEU A 88 3.01 6.05 -8.44
N GLU A 89 2.23 6.94 -9.05
CA GLU A 89 0.78 7.05 -8.85
C GLU A 89 0.05 5.71 -9.05
N THR A 90 0.52 4.88 -9.99
CA THR A 90 -0.08 3.58 -10.29
C THR A 90 0.41 2.47 -9.36
N ILE A 91 1.67 2.48 -8.95
CA ILE A 91 2.25 1.40 -8.14
C ILE A 91 2.12 1.64 -6.65
N LEU A 92 1.97 2.88 -6.19
CA LEU A 92 1.92 3.21 -4.77
C LEU A 92 0.85 2.38 -4.07
N PRO A 93 1.22 1.70 -2.97
CA PRO A 93 0.36 0.71 -2.36
C PRO A 93 -0.58 1.35 -1.35
N CYS A 94 -1.72 0.71 -1.16
CA CYS A 94 -2.52 0.92 0.03
C CYS A 94 -1.72 0.51 1.28
N VAL A 95 -1.92 1.22 2.40
CA VAL A 95 -1.35 0.81 3.67
C VAL A 95 -2.11 -0.40 4.20
N ILE A 96 -1.48 -1.56 4.14
CA ILE A 96 -1.95 -2.81 4.74
C ILE A 96 -0.89 -3.25 5.74
N ILE A 97 -1.28 -3.42 7.00
CA ILE A 97 -0.38 -3.91 8.05
C ILE A 97 -0.77 -5.37 8.31
N THR A 98 0.11 -6.31 7.97
CA THR A 98 -0.21 -7.73 8.08
C THR A 98 1.01 -8.56 8.44
N PRO A 99 0.87 -9.66 9.22
CA PRO A 99 1.97 -10.61 9.42
C PRO A 99 2.49 -11.23 8.11
N ILE A 100 1.74 -11.10 7.00
CA ILE A 100 2.16 -11.56 5.67
C ILE A 100 3.28 -10.68 5.07
N ASP A 101 3.51 -9.46 5.59
CA ASP A 101 4.56 -8.56 5.11
C ASP A 101 5.98 -9.12 5.30
N CYS A 102 6.15 -10.09 6.19
CA CYS A 102 7.41 -10.83 6.35
C CYS A 102 7.68 -11.86 5.24
N PHE A 103 6.73 -12.08 4.33
CA PHE A 103 6.80 -13.08 3.26
C PHE A 103 6.63 -12.43 1.90
N TRP A 104 7.11 -13.11 0.86
CA TRP A 104 6.99 -12.62 -0.53
C TRP A 104 5.53 -12.43 -0.95
N GLU A 105 4.61 -13.26 -0.45
CA GLU A 105 3.17 -13.13 -0.69
C GLU A 105 2.60 -11.77 -0.28
N GLY A 106 3.22 -11.06 0.68
CA GLY A 106 2.80 -9.73 1.09
C GLY A 106 2.80 -8.74 -0.07
N SER A 107 3.79 -8.86 -0.97
CA SER A 107 3.87 -8.05 -2.19
C SER A 107 2.64 -8.17 -3.09
N ARG A 108 1.93 -9.31 -3.03
CA ARG A 108 0.73 -9.57 -3.86
C ARG A 108 -0.53 -8.91 -3.28
N LEU A 109 -0.49 -8.46 -2.03
CA LEU A 109 -1.57 -7.71 -1.38
C LEU A 109 -1.49 -6.21 -1.71
N LEU A 110 -0.30 -5.72 -2.03
CA LEU A 110 -0.03 -4.29 -2.27
C LEU A 110 -0.49 -3.80 -3.66
N GLY A 111 -0.89 -4.71 -4.54
CA GLY A 111 -1.29 -4.40 -5.91
C GLY A 111 -0.09 -4.06 -6.82
N PRO A 112 -0.30 -3.24 -7.86
CA PRO A 112 -1.57 -3.04 -8.54
C PRO A 112 -2.10 -4.35 -9.15
N ASP A 113 -3.43 -4.46 -9.33
CA ASP A 113 -4.04 -5.67 -9.92
C ASP A 113 -3.59 -5.92 -11.37
N LEU A 114 -3.28 -4.84 -12.08
CA LEU A 114 -2.68 -4.87 -13.41
C LEU A 114 -1.24 -4.39 -13.31
N PRO A 115 -0.27 -5.12 -13.90
CA PRO A 115 1.11 -4.66 -13.94
C PRO A 115 1.26 -3.29 -14.60
N VAL A 116 2.17 -2.46 -14.09
CA VAL A 116 2.43 -1.11 -14.60
C VAL A 116 3.43 -1.17 -15.74
N ALA A 117 3.11 -0.54 -16.87
CA ALA A 117 4.01 -0.45 -18.00
C ALA A 117 5.10 0.60 -17.74
N THR A 118 6.37 0.19 -17.73
CA THR A 118 7.51 1.09 -17.53
C THR A 118 8.13 1.57 -18.85
N GLY A 119 7.85 0.86 -19.95
CA GLY A 119 8.48 1.11 -21.25
C GLY A 119 9.98 0.78 -21.28
N GLY A 120 10.46 -0.07 -20.37
CA GLY A 120 11.87 -0.44 -20.29
C GLY A 120 12.77 0.68 -19.73
N LEU A 121 12.17 1.68 -19.07
CA LEU A 121 12.89 2.82 -18.52
C LEU A 121 14.01 2.36 -17.59
N ALA A 122 15.24 2.82 -17.83
CA ALA A 122 16.40 2.54 -16.98
C ALA A 122 16.60 1.05 -16.68
N GLY A 123 16.31 0.17 -17.65
CA GLY A 123 16.42 -1.28 -17.54
C GLY A 123 15.45 -1.91 -16.53
N MET A 124 14.40 -1.18 -16.14
CA MET A 124 13.21 -1.78 -15.52
C MET A 124 12.58 -2.81 -16.46
N PRO A 125 11.97 -3.88 -15.92
CA PRO A 125 11.10 -4.74 -16.71
C PRO A 125 9.99 -3.93 -17.35
N ASP A 126 9.59 -4.28 -18.58
CA ASP A 126 8.51 -3.58 -19.30
C ASP A 126 7.20 -3.51 -18.49
N MET A 127 6.96 -4.51 -17.64
CA MET A 127 5.80 -4.61 -16.76
C MET A 127 6.24 -4.88 -15.32
N ILE A 128 5.85 -4.02 -14.38
CA ILE A 128 6.22 -4.14 -12.96
C ILE A 128 5.01 -4.32 -12.04
N THR A 129 5.21 -5.07 -10.96
CA THR A 129 4.35 -5.22 -9.79
C THR A 129 5.23 -5.26 -8.55
N TRP A 130 4.67 -5.10 -7.35
CA TRP A 130 5.44 -5.26 -6.12
C TRP A 130 6.12 -6.64 -5.99
N SER A 131 5.57 -7.68 -6.64
CA SER A 131 6.13 -9.02 -6.60
C SER A 131 7.38 -9.24 -7.45
N ASN A 132 7.64 -8.36 -8.43
CA ASN A 132 8.81 -8.45 -9.31
C ASN A 132 9.70 -7.18 -9.29
N LEU A 133 9.34 -6.19 -8.47
CA LEU A 133 10.11 -4.95 -8.30
C LEU A 133 11.31 -5.18 -7.38
N ASP A 134 12.50 -4.84 -7.87
CA ASP A 134 13.72 -4.73 -7.07
C ASP A 134 14.18 -3.26 -7.08
N PRO A 135 13.78 -2.45 -6.06
CA PRO A 135 14.13 -1.04 -5.99
C PRO A 135 15.64 -0.78 -6.03
N GLN A 136 16.43 -1.65 -5.41
CA GLN A 136 17.89 -1.50 -5.31
C GLN A 136 18.56 -1.77 -6.66
N SER A 137 18.05 -2.70 -7.45
CA SER A 137 18.48 -2.88 -8.85
C SER A 137 18.15 -1.65 -9.70
N ILE A 138 16.96 -1.08 -9.52
CA ILE A 138 16.51 0.09 -10.29
C ILE A 138 17.36 1.32 -9.97
N ILE A 139 17.60 1.61 -8.69
CA ILE A 139 18.43 2.75 -8.26
C ILE A 139 19.84 2.62 -8.85
N ARG A 140 20.46 1.43 -8.80
CA ARG A 140 21.78 1.19 -9.39
C ARG A 140 21.80 1.47 -10.90
N GLN A 141 20.79 1.00 -11.62
CA GLN A 141 20.68 1.25 -13.06
C GLN A 141 20.47 2.74 -13.38
N LEU A 142 19.67 3.46 -12.57
CA LEU A 142 19.47 4.90 -12.74
C LEU A 142 20.74 5.72 -12.47
N GLN A 143 21.56 5.28 -11.50
CA GLN A 143 22.88 5.85 -11.22
C GLN A 143 23.86 5.62 -12.38
N ASP A 144 23.91 4.40 -12.90
CA ASP A 144 24.81 4.02 -14.00
C ASP A 144 24.52 4.77 -15.31
N ILE A 145 23.25 5.10 -15.56
CA ILE A 145 22.81 5.77 -16.79
C ILE A 145 23.14 7.28 -16.76
N ASN A 146 23.73 7.81 -15.68
CA ASN A 146 23.93 9.26 -15.46
C ASN A 146 22.63 10.03 -15.79
N SER A 147 21.51 9.46 -15.34
CA SER A 147 20.17 9.95 -15.67
C SER A 147 19.94 11.31 -15.00
N MET A 148 19.10 12.16 -15.61
CA MET A 148 18.72 13.48 -15.07
C MET A 148 17.92 13.40 -13.75
N VAL A 149 17.75 12.20 -13.19
CA VAL A 149 16.99 11.95 -11.97
C VAL A 149 17.96 11.99 -10.80
N GLN A 150 17.83 12.98 -9.92
CA GLN A 150 18.56 13.01 -8.65
C GLN A 150 18.06 11.89 -7.74
N VAL A 151 18.77 10.76 -7.76
CA VAL A 151 18.48 9.56 -6.97
C VAL A 151 18.92 9.67 -5.51
N ASP A 152 19.58 10.77 -5.12
CA ASP A 152 20.11 10.97 -3.76
C ASP A 152 19.01 10.86 -2.69
N ALA A 153 17.80 11.37 -2.97
CA ALA A 153 16.66 11.26 -2.05
C ALA A 153 16.08 9.83 -1.93
N MET A 154 16.40 8.95 -2.87
CA MET A 154 15.92 7.56 -2.91
C MET A 154 16.94 6.55 -2.36
N ALA A 155 18.21 6.96 -2.20
CA ALA A 155 19.30 6.10 -1.76
C ALA A 155 19.40 5.95 -0.23
N ASP A 156 18.76 6.85 0.53
CA ASP A 156 18.82 6.91 2.00
C ASP A 156 17.73 6.08 2.73
N VAL A 157 17.04 5.18 2.01
CA VAL A 157 15.98 4.30 2.56
C VAL A 157 16.44 2.85 2.67
#